data_AF-A0A925YI03-F1
#
_entry.id   AF-A0A925YI03-F1
#
_cell.length_a   1.000
_cell.length_b   1.000
_cell.length_c   1.000
_cell.angle_alpha   90.00
_cell.angle_beta   90.00
_cell.angle_gamma   90.00
#
_symmetry.space_group_name_H-M   'P 1'
#
loop_
_entity.id
_entity.type
_entity.pdbx_description
1 polymer ?
#
loop_
_entity_poly.entity_id
_entity_poly.type
_entity_poly.pdbx_seq_one_letter_code
_entity_poly.pdbx_strand_id
1 'polypeptide(L)'
;MGDAWLAAVLGATIVVRSGFDDDSMLRAAVRLALPVVVMRGREDRIDVVSFRRHGPCAHAPLDVPEKAGAAPEDGAGTVVAAHIAAAEALALVAGAITGEGRARHVSIPIPGAAVWPERSTDIPWSPECFACGGAGAEMSFS
;
A
#
# COMPACT_ATOMS: atom_id res chain seq x y z
N MET A 1 -17.37 7.80 -0.41
CA MET A 1 -16.69 6.61 0.19
C MET A 1 -15.41 6.99 0.93
N GLY A 2 -14.60 7.95 0.45
CA GLY A 2 -13.37 8.35 1.13
C GLY A 2 -13.55 8.98 2.53
N ASP A 3 -14.63 9.72 2.80
CA ASP A 3 -14.93 10.21 4.16
C ASP A 3 -15.20 9.08 5.15
N ALA A 4 -15.82 7.98 4.69
CA ALA A 4 -16.03 6.80 5.51
C ALA A 4 -14.68 6.13 5.85
N TRP A 5 -13.73 6.11 4.91
CA TRP A 5 -12.36 5.67 5.18
C TRP A 5 -11.65 6.57 6.17
N LEU A 6 -11.74 7.89 6.00
CA LEU A 6 -11.15 8.85 6.92
C LEU A 6 -11.64 8.63 8.35
N ALA A 7 -12.94 8.39 8.53
CA ALA A 7 -13.52 8.04 9.82
C ALA A 7 -13.04 6.67 10.33
N ALA A 8 -12.97 5.66 9.47
CA ALA A 8 -12.59 4.29 9.83
C ALA A 8 -11.11 4.16 10.27
N VAL A 9 -10.22 4.96 9.69
CA VAL A 9 -8.78 4.94 10.02
C VAL A 9 -8.37 6.02 11.02
N LEU A 10 -9.32 6.83 11.51
CA LEU A 10 -9.04 7.86 12.49
C LEU A 10 -8.52 7.25 13.80
N GLY A 11 -7.37 7.72 14.27
CA GLY A 11 -6.71 7.21 15.48
C GLY A 11 -5.91 5.93 15.27
N ALA A 12 -5.90 5.35 14.07
CA ALA A 12 -5.01 4.25 13.74
C ALA A 12 -3.55 4.71 13.69
N THR A 13 -2.61 3.79 13.93
CA THR A 13 -1.16 4.07 13.83
C THR A 13 -0.56 3.60 12.50
N ILE A 14 -1.22 2.61 11.88
CA ILE A 14 -0.88 2.01 10.59
C ILE A 14 -2.13 1.35 10.02
N VAL A 15 -2.22 1.28 8.70
CA VAL A 15 -3.28 0.53 8.00
C VAL A 15 -2.65 -0.70 7.34
N VAL A 16 -3.26 -1.88 7.51
CA VAL A 16 -2.88 -3.11 6.81
C VAL A 16 -4.10 -3.67 6.10
N ARG A 17 -4.03 -3.90 4.79
CA ARG A 17 -5.19 -4.33 3.99
C ARG A 17 -4.82 -5.37 2.93
N SER A 18 -5.71 -6.34 2.72
CA SER A 18 -5.68 -7.28 1.59
C SER A 18 -6.65 -6.86 0.50
N GLY A 19 -6.31 -7.12 -0.77
CA GLY A 19 -7.12 -6.71 -1.91
C GLY A 19 -6.89 -5.22 -2.18
N PHE A 20 -5.92 -4.92 -3.03
CA PHE A 20 -5.52 -3.55 -3.34
C PHE A 20 -6.21 -3.07 -4.61
N ASP A 21 -6.97 -1.98 -4.51
CA ASP A 21 -7.19 -0.96 -5.57
C ASP A 21 -8.15 0.19 -5.09
N ASP A 22 -8.17 0.48 -3.78
CA ASP A 22 -9.00 1.56 -3.22
C ASP A 22 -8.16 2.80 -2.96
N ASP A 23 -8.10 3.66 -3.97
CA ASP A 23 -7.38 4.94 -3.90
C ASP A 23 -7.92 5.82 -2.77
N SER A 24 -9.22 5.76 -2.45
CA SER A 24 -9.81 6.62 -1.44
C SER A 24 -9.26 6.33 -0.03
N MET A 25 -8.96 5.07 0.28
CA MET A 25 -8.31 4.69 1.54
C MET A 25 -6.87 5.23 1.62
N LEU A 26 -6.08 5.10 0.54
CA LEU A 26 -4.72 5.66 0.50
C LEU A 26 -4.74 7.18 0.70
N ARG A 27 -5.72 7.86 0.09
CA ARG A 27 -5.89 9.31 0.24
C ARG A 27 -6.30 9.69 1.66
N ALA A 28 -7.17 8.90 2.29
CA ALA A 28 -7.51 9.07 3.71
C ALA A 28 -6.28 8.89 4.61
N ALA A 29 -5.47 7.87 4.37
CA ALA A 29 -4.23 7.63 5.10
C ALA A 29 -3.24 8.81 4.94
N VAL A 30 -3.11 9.37 3.73
CA VAL A 30 -2.30 10.56 3.44
C VAL A 30 -2.79 11.79 4.20
N ARG A 31 -4.11 12.01 4.28
CA ARG A 31 -4.67 13.13 5.07
C ARG A 31 -4.24 13.05 6.53
N LEU A 32 -4.10 11.84 7.06
CA LEU A 32 -3.77 11.55 8.46
C LEU A 32 -2.29 11.24 8.71
N ALA A 33 -1.42 11.31 7.69
CA ALA A 33 -0.01 10.91 7.79
C ALA A 33 0.20 9.47 8.28
N LEU A 34 -0.65 8.55 7.83
CA LEU A 34 -0.59 7.14 8.22
C LEU A 34 0.24 6.33 7.23
N PRO A 35 1.18 5.49 7.71
CA PRO A 35 1.76 4.45 6.88
C PRO A 35 0.69 3.39 6.54
N VAL A 36 0.85 2.76 5.37
CA VAL A 36 -0.08 1.76 4.86
C VAL A 36 0.70 0.57 4.31
N VAL A 37 0.29 -0.65 4.65
CA VAL A 37 0.76 -1.88 4.02
C VAL A 37 -0.40 -2.53 3.29
N VAL A 38 -0.21 -2.84 2.02
CA VAL A 38 -1.23 -3.49 1.18
C VAL A 38 -0.70 -4.80 0.62
N MET A 39 -1.58 -5.78 0.52
CA MET A 39 -1.31 -7.09 -0.07
C MET A 39 -2.25 -7.33 -1.24
N ARG A 40 -1.70 -7.81 -2.36
CA ARG A 40 -2.44 -8.18 -3.56
C ARG A 40 -1.99 -9.55 -4.04
N GLY A 41 -2.95 -10.39 -4.42
CA GLY A 41 -2.65 -11.60 -5.16
C GLY A 41 -2.76 -11.37 -6.66
N ARG A 42 -1.91 -12.05 -7.41
CA ARG A 42 -2.04 -12.29 -8.85
C ARG A 42 -1.95 -13.79 -9.08
N GLU A 43 -2.29 -14.23 -10.29
CA GLU A 43 -2.26 -15.65 -10.67
C GLU A 43 -0.89 -16.32 -10.43
N ASP A 44 0.21 -15.57 -10.54
CA ASP A 44 1.58 -16.11 -10.45
C ASP A 44 2.43 -15.55 -9.30
N ARG A 45 1.92 -14.54 -8.57
CA ARG A 45 2.70 -13.81 -7.56
C ARG A 45 1.84 -13.13 -6.50
N ILE A 46 2.49 -12.76 -5.41
CA ILE A 46 1.95 -11.90 -4.36
C ILE A 46 2.75 -10.62 -4.35
N ASP A 47 2.04 -9.50 -4.35
CA ASP A 47 2.60 -8.16 -4.18
C ASP A 47 2.27 -7.66 -2.77
N VAL A 48 3.30 -7.26 -2.01
CA VAL A 48 3.17 -6.49 -0.78
C VAL A 48 3.77 -5.12 -1.02
N VAL A 49 2.98 -4.06 -0.77
CA VAL A 49 3.44 -2.68 -0.94
C VAL A 49 3.32 -1.94 0.39
N SER A 50 4.44 -1.45 0.87
CA SER A 50 4.56 -0.70 2.12
C SER A 50 4.73 0.78 1.80
N PHE A 51 3.65 1.55 1.92
CA PHE A 51 3.65 3.00 1.86
C PHE A 51 4.14 3.56 3.19
N ARG A 52 5.32 4.19 3.16
CA ARG A 52 5.86 4.90 4.33
C ARG A 52 5.00 6.13 4.60
N ARG A 53 5.14 6.71 5.80
CA ARG A 53 4.42 7.93 6.16
C ARG A 53 4.65 9.05 5.11
N HIS A 54 3.56 9.70 4.72
CA HIS A 54 3.57 10.91 3.90
C HIS A 54 2.39 11.80 4.30
N GLY A 55 2.60 13.12 4.31
CA GLY A 55 1.63 14.08 4.85
C GLY A 55 1.89 14.42 6.33
N PRO A 56 0.93 15.06 7.03
CA PRO A 56 -0.49 15.12 6.66
C PRO A 56 -0.78 16.09 5.51
N CYS A 57 -1.72 15.73 4.63
CA CYS A 57 -2.13 16.58 3.51
C CYS A 57 -3.65 16.70 3.42
N ALA A 58 -4.22 17.77 4.00
CA ALA A 58 -5.67 17.97 4.05
C ALA A 58 -6.35 18.10 2.67
N HIS A 59 -5.58 18.46 1.63
CA HIS A 59 -6.08 18.67 0.27
C HIS A 59 -6.12 17.40 -0.58
N ALA A 60 -5.61 16.26 -0.09
CA ALA A 60 -5.65 15.02 -0.84
C ALA A 60 -7.11 14.67 -1.22
N PRO A 61 -7.44 14.48 -2.50
CA PRO A 61 -8.82 14.23 -2.92
C PRO A 61 -9.30 12.89 -2.34
N LEU A 62 -10.49 12.86 -1.75
CA LEU A 62 -11.11 11.64 -1.22
C LEU A 62 -12.05 10.97 -2.23
N ASP A 63 -12.53 11.74 -3.20
CA ASP A 63 -13.39 11.26 -4.29
C ASP A 63 -12.51 10.79 -5.46
N VAL A 64 -11.86 9.65 -5.28
CA VAL A 64 -11.10 8.96 -6.33
C VAL A 64 -11.87 7.71 -6.74
N PRO A 65 -11.95 7.38 -8.04
CA PRO A 65 -12.64 6.18 -8.50
C PRO A 65 -12.09 4.93 -7.82
N GLU A 66 -12.98 4.05 -7.37
CA GLU A 66 -12.57 2.72 -6.92
C GLU A 66 -12.07 1.91 -8.12
N LYS A 67 -10.95 1.23 -7.94
CA LYS A 67 -10.46 0.24 -8.88
C LYS A 67 -10.61 -1.13 -8.19
N ALA A 68 -10.96 -2.16 -8.94
CA ALA A 68 -11.25 -3.47 -8.37
C ALA A 68 -9.97 -4.27 -8.16
N GLY A 69 -9.62 -4.52 -6.90
CA GLY A 69 -8.42 -5.24 -6.52
C GLY A 69 -8.65 -6.73 -6.40
N ALA A 70 -7.75 -7.55 -6.96
CA ALA A 70 -7.78 -8.99 -6.74
C ALA A 70 -7.24 -9.33 -5.33
N ALA A 71 -8.08 -9.94 -4.51
CA ALA A 71 -7.61 -10.59 -3.29
C ALA A 71 -6.77 -11.83 -3.66
N PRO A 72 -5.80 -12.25 -2.82
CA PRO A 72 -5.12 -13.52 -3.06
C PRO A 72 -6.11 -14.69 -2.97
N GLU A 73 -6.18 -15.50 -4.03
CA GLU A 73 -7.14 -16.60 -4.14
C GLU A 73 -6.63 -17.93 -3.52
N ASP A 74 -5.36 -17.97 -3.09
CA ASP A 74 -4.70 -19.20 -2.64
C ASP A 74 -4.27 -19.19 -1.16
N GLY A 75 -4.50 -20.30 -0.44
CA GLY A 75 -4.25 -20.40 1.00
C GLY A 75 -2.79 -20.21 1.42
N ALA A 76 -1.85 -20.95 0.80
CA ALA A 76 -0.42 -20.85 1.16
C ALA A 76 0.17 -19.49 0.78
N GLY A 77 -0.23 -18.96 -0.39
CA GLY A 77 0.17 -17.62 -0.83
C GLY A 77 -0.32 -16.52 0.11
N THR A 78 -1.57 -16.59 0.53
CA THR A 78 -2.15 -15.64 1.51
C THR A 78 -1.39 -15.64 2.83
N VAL A 79 -0.97 -16.81 3.31
CA VAL A 79 -0.20 -16.91 4.57
C VAL A 79 1.16 -16.23 4.42
N VAL A 80 1.88 -16.46 3.33
CA VAL A 80 3.18 -15.81 3.05
C VAL A 80 2.99 -14.29 2.95
N ALA A 81 1.98 -13.85 2.20
CA ALA A 81 1.61 -12.43 2.06
C ALA A 81 1.38 -11.78 3.43
N ALA A 82 0.57 -12.42 4.27
CA ALA A 82 0.23 -11.93 5.60
C ALA A 82 1.46 -11.84 6.53
N HIS A 83 2.37 -12.81 6.46
CA HIS A 83 3.61 -12.77 7.24
C HIS A 83 4.50 -11.60 6.82
N ILE A 84 4.66 -11.38 5.51
CA ILE A 84 5.46 -10.27 4.99
C ILE A 84 4.83 -8.94 5.36
N ALA A 85 3.52 -8.81 5.19
CA ALA A 85 2.81 -7.59 5.56
C ALA A 85 2.91 -7.30 7.06
N ALA A 86 2.84 -8.32 7.91
CA ALA A 86 3.05 -8.18 9.35
C ALA A 86 4.49 -7.73 9.67
N ALA A 87 5.50 -8.30 8.99
CA ALA A 87 6.89 -7.91 9.17
C ALA A 87 7.15 -6.45 8.73
N GLU A 88 6.61 -6.06 7.59
CA GLU A 88 6.69 -4.68 7.08
C GLU A 88 5.95 -3.70 7.99
N ALA A 89 4.75 -4.06 8.47
CA ALA A 89 4.00 -3.25 9.41
C ALA A 89 4.76 -3.04 10.73
N LEU A 90 5.37 -4.11 11.26
CA LEU A 90 6.20 -4.02 12.46
C LEU A 90 7.41 -3.11 12.23
N ALA A 91 8.09 -3.25 11.09
CA ALA A 91 9.25 -2.44 10.75
C ALA A 91 8.90 -0.94 10.60
N LEU A 92 7.72 -0.63 10.05
CA LEU A 92 7.20 0.75 9.97
C LEU A 92 6.86 1.31 11.36
N VAL A 93 6.16 0.55 12.20
CA VAL A 93 5.78 0.98 13.55
C VAL A 93 7.00 1.14 14.46
N ALA A 94 8.00 0.26 14.32
CA ALA A 94 9.26 0.34 15.06
C ALA A 94 10.20 1.44 14.56
N GLY A 95 9.87 2.12 13.47
CA GLY A 95 10.74 3.15 12.86
C GLY A 95 12.01 2.58 12.23
N ALA A 96 12.07 1.27 11.96
CA ALA A 96 13.21 0.60 11.33
C ALA A 96 13.31 0.94 9.83
N ILE A 97 12.20 1.32 9.21
CA ILE A 97 12.13 1.76 7.81
C ILE A 97 11.95 3.28 7.79
N THR A 98 12.93 4.00 7.23
CA THR A 98 12.95 5.47 7.15
C THR A 98 12.79 5.96 5.71
N GLY A 99 12.55 7.25 5.51
CA GLY A 99 12.40 7.86 4.18
C GLY A 99 10.95 8.09 3.81
N GLU A 100 10.45 9.29 4.12
CA GLU A 100 9.10 9.75 3.79
C GLU A 100 8.88 9.79 2.27
N GLY A 101 7.63 9.62 1.83
CA GLY A 101 7.29 9.69 0.41
C GLY A 101 7.96 8.59 -0.44
N ARG A 102 8.16 7.41 0.13
CA ARG A 102 8.57 6.21 -0.60
C ARG A 102 7.62 5.07 -0.30
N ALA A 103 7.46 4.20 -1.29
CA ALA A 103 6.84 2.90 -1.09
C ALA A 103 7.89 1.81 -1.34
N ARG A 104 7.82 0.73 -0.57
CA ARG A 104 8.58 -0.49 -0.85
C ARG A 104 7.63 -1.50 -1.47
N HIS A 105 7.98 -2.03 -2.65
CA HIS A 105 7.25 -3.10 -3.31
C HIS A 105 8.05 -4.40 -3.19
N VAL A 106 7.45 -5.40 -2.58
CA VAL A 106 7.94 -6.78 -2.48
C VAL A 106 7.03 -7.66 -3.32
N SER A 107 7.60 -8.31 -4.33
CA SER A 107 6.91 -9.26 -5.21
C SER A 107 7.50 -10.65 -4.98
N ILE A 108 6.65 -11.60 -4.61
CA ILE A 108 7.05 -12.98 -4.31
C ILE A 108 6.33 -13.95 -5.24
N PRO A 109 7.06 -14.84 -5.94
CA PRO A 109 6.44 -15.88 -6.78
C PRO A 109 5.64 -16.87 -5.93
N ILE A 110 4.48 -17.30 -6.45
CA ILE A 110 3.75 -18.43 -5.85
C ILE A 110 4.43 -19.73 -6.33
N PRO A 111 4.83 -20.65 -5.42
CA PRO A 111 5.47 -21.90 -5.82
C PRO A 111 4.61 -22.70 -6.82
N GLY A 112 5.18 -23.02 -7.98
CA GLY A 112 4.48 -23.73 -9.07
C GLY A 112 4.00 -22.85 -10.22
N ALA A 113 4.01 -21.52 -10.05
CA ALA A 113 3.88 -20.57 -11.14
C ALA A 113 5.24 -20.33 -11.84
N ALA A 114 5.23 -19.60 -12.97
CA ALA A 114 6.45 -19.26 -13.72
C ALA A 114 7.56 -18.72 -12.79
N VAL A 115 8.82 -19.02 -13.11
CA VAL A 115 9.99 -18.63 -12.30
C VAL A 115 10.20 -17.12 -12.37
N TRP A 116 9.49 -16.37 -11.53
CA TRP A 116 9.77 -14.97 -11.26
C TRP A 116 10.72 -14.88 -10.08
N PRO A 117 11.83 -14.12 -10.17
CA PRO A 117 12.66 -13.88 -9.00
C PRO A 117 11.88 -13.05 -7.98
N GLU A 118 12.12 -13.31 -6.69
CA GLU A 118 11.72 -12.38 -5.65
C GLU A 118 12.31 -10.99 -5.97
N ARG A 119 11.47 -9.96 -5.90
CA ARG A 119 11.88 -8.60 -6.18
C ARG A 119 11.46 -7.69 -5.03
N SER A 120 12.44 -7.00 -4.44
CA SER A 120 12.21 -5.90 -3.51
C SER A 120 12.70 -4.61 -4.18
N THR A 121 11.86 -3.60 -4.30
CA THR A 121 12.23 -2.31 -4.92
C THR A 121 11.60 -1.16 -4.16
N ASP A 122 12.42 -0.14 -3.86
CA ASP A 122 11.92 1.12 -3.31
C ASP A 122 11.55 2.07 -4.45
N ILE A 123 10.28 2.42 -4.53
CA ILE A 123 9.73 3.32 -5.54
C ILE A 123 9.43 4.69 -4.91
N PRO A 124 9.70 5.81 -5.63
CA PRO A 124 9.18 7.11 -5.24
C PRO A 124 7.65 7.04 -5.13
N TRP A 125 7.11 7.62 -4.07
CA TRP A 125 5.67 7.71 -3.90
C TRP A 125 5.28 9.08 -3.36
N SER A 126 4.49 9.81 -4.13
CA SER A 126 3.85 11.03 -3.68
C SER A 126 2.37 10.98 -4.05
N PRO A 127 1.44 11.12 -3.10
CA PRO A 127 0.06 11.36 -3.45
C PRO A 127 -0.05 12.63 -4.29
N GLU A 128 -0.81 12.58 -5.36
CA GLU A 128 -1.19 13.79 -6.10
C GLU A 128 -1.87 14.77 -5.14
N CYS A 129 -1.21 15.91 -4.95
CA CYS A 129 -1.82 17.04 -4.29
C CYS A 129 -1.32 18.29 -5.00
N PHE A 130 -2.15 18.79 -5.90
CA PHE A 130 -1.84 19.98 -6.69
C PHE A 130 -1.59 21.21 -5.78
N ALA A 131 -2.31 21.31 -4.67
CA ALA A 131 -2.15 22.38 -3.68
C ALA A 131 -0.83 22.28 -2.87
N CYS A 132 -0.22 21.11 -2.77
CA CYS A 132 1.05 20.90 -2.07
C CYS A 132 2.24 20.70 -3.03
N GLY A 133 2.05 20.91 -4.34
CA GLY A 133 3.09 20.71 -5.35
C GLY A 133 3.47 19.24 -5.59
N GLY A 134 2.63 18.28 -5.15
CA GLY A 134 2.86 16.86 -5.37
C GLY A 134 2.61 16.50 -6.84
N ALA A 135 3.66 16.07 -7.55
CA ALA A 135 3.63 15.85 -9.00
C ALA A 135 2.93 14.56 -9.45
N GLY A 136 2.48 13.69 -8.54
CA GLY A 136 1.71 12.50 -8.88
C GLY A 136 2.45 11.52 -9.79
N ALA A 137 3.23 10.61 -9.19
CA ALA A 137 3.56 9.40 -9.93
C ALA A 137 2.41 8.41 -9.70
N GLU A 138 1.47 8.31 -10.63
CA GLU A 138 0.58 7.13 -10.68
C GLU A 138 1.48 5.88 -10.73
N MET A 139 1.45 5.06 -9.69
CA MET A 139 2.23 3.82 -9.67
C MET A 139 1.51 2.79 -10.53
N SER A 140 1.96 2.64 -11.77
CA SER A 140 1.63 1.46 -12.57
C SER A 140 2.50 0.28 -12.11
N PHE A 141 1.93 -0.59 -11.29
CA PHE A 141 2.53 -1.88 -10.96
C PHE A 141 2.32 -2.86 -12.12
N SER A 142 3.11 -2.77 -13.18
CA SER A 142 3.16 -3.76 -14.25
C SER A 142 3.78 -5.07 -13.76
#